data_AF-A0A975A8N5-F1
#
_entry.id   AF-A0A975A8N5-F1
#
_cell.length_a   1.000
_cell.length_b   1.000
_cell.length_c   1.000
_cell.angle_alpha   90.00
_cell.angle_beta   90.00
_cell.angle_gamma   90.00
#
_symmetry.space_group_name_H-M   'P 1'
#
loop_
_entity.id
_entity.type
_entity.pdbx_description
1 polymer ?
#
loop_
_entity_poly.entity_id
_entity_poly.type
_entity_poly.pdbx_seq_one_letter_code
_entity_poly.pdbx_strand_id
1 'polypeptide(L)'
;MKKLACFLKMEPLNFNKVLKGRFRHIAGFFPAEDKYMKRFAELMLNDSKLIDIVGVWRTEQSKIAEFFSQATNVPLDTLEAFKFDPPWTEALKGNKVLVIHPFDETIRKQYKKRRQLFVDKRVLPDFELKTFRAVQSAADSKVDFKTWFDALDYMCREIDKIDFDIALIGAGAYGFPLAAYVKSIGKKAVHMGGVSQLLFGIQGNRWDRQDYYQALYNDQWTRASEVETPKNCLKVEGGSYW
;
A
#
# COMPACT_ATOMS: atom_id res chain seq x y z
N MET A 1 25.70 -6.97 5.09
CA MET A 1 24.71 -7.61 5.98
C MET A 1 25.01 -7.40 7.45
N LYS A 2 26.18 -7.83 8.02
CA LYS A 2 26.66 -7.31 9.33
C LYS A 2 26.51 -5.78 9.42
N LYS A 3 26.79 -5.05 8.34
CA LYS A 3 26.66 -3.58 8.29
C LYS A 3 25.26 -2.98 8.54
N LEU A 4 24.13 -3.57 8.14
CA LEU A 4 22.81 -2.91 8.37
C LEU A 4 22.28 -3.19 9.78
N ALA A 5 22.34 -4.45 10.21
CA ALA A 5 22.03 -4.80 11.59
C ALA A 5 23.02 -4.16 12.58
N CYS A 6 24.32 -4.04 12.22
CA CYS A 6 25.26 -3.24 12.99
C CYS A 6 24.95 -1.74 12.90
N PHE A 7 24.56 -1.20 11.74
CA PHE A 7 24.20 0.22 11.61
C PHE A 7 23.01 0.57 12.51
N LEU A 8 21.95 -0.23 12.56
CA LEU A 8 20.84 -0.01 13.49
C LEU A 8 21.26 -0.14 14.97
N LYS A 9 22.33 -0.89 15.25
CA LYS A 9 22.95 -1.00 16.58
C LYS A 9 23.97 0.11 16.88
N MET A 10 24.34 0.95 15.91
CA MET A 10 25.23 2.09 16.15
C MET A 10 24.45 3.22 16.80
N GLU A 11 25.01 3.79 17.88
CA GLU A 11 24.47 4.97 18.53
C GLU A 11 25.55 6.08 18.61
N PRO A 12 25.19 7.35 18.34
CA PRO A 12 23.88 7.82 17.88
C PRO A 12 23.65 7.58 16.37
N LEU A 13 22.44 7.17 16.01
CA LEU A 13 22.01 7.06 14.61
C LEU A 13 21.53 8.44 14.11
N ASN A 14 22.15 8.97 13.06
CA ASN A 14 21.80 10.29 12.51
C ASN A 14 21.37 10.18 11.05
N PHE A 15 20.07 10.30 10.77
CA PHE A 15 19.57 10.39 9.41
C PHE A 15 19.69 11.83 8.88
N ASN A 16 20.11 11.96 7.62
CA ASN A 16 20.27 13.28 7.01
C ASN A 16 18.92 14.01 6.81
N LYS A 17 18.98 15.34 6.72
CA LYS A 17 17.80 16.20 6.60
C LYS A 17 16.94 15.90 5.37
N VAL A 18 17.55 15.52 4.25
CA VAL A 18 16.84 15.21 3.00
C VAL A 18 15.97 13.97 3.17
N LEU A 19 16.51 12.90 3.77
CA LEU A 19 15.78 11.67 4.05
C LEU A 19 14.62 11.91 5.02
N LYS A 20 14.86 12.67 6.11
CA LYS A 20 13.81 13.08 7.06
C LYS A 20 12.67 13.84 6.36
N GLY A 21 13.02 14.77 5.47
CA GLY A 21 12.04 15.49 4.65
C GLY A 21 11.21 14.56 3.77
N ARG A 22 11.84 13.62 3.05
CA ARG A 22 11.13 12.63 2.22
C ARG A 22 10.21 11.71 3.03
N PHE A 23 10.69 11.22 4.18
CA PHE A 23 9.90 10.42 5.11
C PHE A 23 8.65 11.18 5.57
N ARG A 24 8.79 12.46 5.90
CA ARG A 24 7.67 13.30 6.31
C ARG A 24 6.68 13.57 5.18
N HIS A 25 7.15 14.11 4.06
CA HIS A 25 6.26 14.67 3.03
C HIS A 25 5.70 13.63 2.07
N ILE A 26 6.52 12.64 1.68
CA ILE A 26 6.16 11.61 0.69
C ILE A 26 5.53 10.41 1.39
N ALA A 27 6.22 9.87 2.40
CA ALA A 27 5.75 8.68 3.11
C ALA A 27 4.70 8.99 4.19
N GLY A 28 4.52 10.26 4.56
CA GLY A 28 3.59 10.66 5.61
C GLY A 28 4.02 10.21 7.01
N PHE A 29 5.33 10.04 7.25
CA PHE A 29 5.85 9.60 8.54
C PHE A 29 6.04 10.78 9.50
N PHE A 30 5.53 10.65 10.72
CA PHE A 30 5.61 11.71 11.73
C PHE A 30 5.76 11.15 13.16
N PRO A 31 6.50 11.83 14.06
CA PRO A 31 7.49 12.84 13.73
C PRO A 31 8.74 12.20 13.09
N ALA A 32 9.39 12.91 12.16
CA ALA A 32 10.57 12.43 11.44
C ALA A 32 11.87 12.61 12.27
N GLU A 33 11.86 12.11 13.51
CA GLU A 33 13.02 12.07 14.41
C GLU A 33 13.77 10.74 14.29
N ASP A 34 15.09 10.75 14.55
CA ASP A 34 15.95 9.58 14.33
C ASP A 34 15.49 8.34 15.12
N LYS A 35 15.01 8.52 16.35
CA LYS A 35 14.50 7.44 17.20
C LYS A 35 13.29 6.72 16.57
N TYR A 36 12.36 7.47 15.95
CA TYR A 36 11.17 6.89 15.33
C TYR A 36 11.50 6.27 13.97
N MET A 37 12.43 6.87 13.22
CA MET A 37 12.91 6.29 11.97
C MET A 37 13.70 4.98 12.19
N LYS A 38 14.50 4.90 13.27
CA LYS A 38 15.14 3.65 13.72
C LYS A 38 14.08 2.59 14.06
N ARG A 39 13.08 2.94 14.89
CA ARG A 39 11.95 2.06 15.21
C ARG A 39 11.20 1.58 13.95
N PHE A 40 11.03 2.45 12.96
CA PHE A 40 10.40 2.08 11.69
C PHE A 40 11.24 1.07 10.91
N ALA A 41 12.55 1.29 10.81
CA ALA A 41 13.44 0.34 10.15
C ALA A 41 13.44 -1.03 10.85
N GLU A 42 13.44 -1.05 12.18
CA GLU A 42 13.34 -2.27 12.98
C GLU A 42 12.01 -2.99 12.75
N LEU A 43 10.89 -2.27 12.72
CA LEU A 43 9.56 -2.81 12.38
C LEU A 43 9.58 -3.46 11.00
N MET A 44 10.03 -2.75 9.96
CA MET A 44 10.05 -3.26 8.60
C MET A 44 10.92 -4.51 8.45
N LEU A 45 12.08 -4.56 9.10
CA LEU A 45 12.93 -5.75 9.08
C LEU A 45 12.29 -6.94 9.79
N ASN A 46 11.63 -6.72 10.93
CA ASN A 46 10.91 -7.78 11.63
C ASN A 46 9.72 -8.29 10.84
N ASP A 47 8.91 -7.39 10.30
CA ASP A 47 7.73 -7.72 9.50
C ASP A 47 8.10 -8.45 8.19
N SER A 48 9.29 -8.18 7.64
CA SER A 48 9.77 -8.88 6.44
C SER A 48 9.91 -10.40 6.61
N LYS A 49 10.08 -10.88 7.83
CA LYS A 49 10.11 -12.33 8.13
C LYS A 49 8.78 -13.02 7.84
N LEU A 50 7.69 -12.26 7.73
CA LEU A 50 6.35 -12.76 7.40
C LEU A 50 6.06 -12.76 5.90
N ILE A 51 6.98 -12.36 5.03
CA ILE A 51 6.73 -12.33 3.58
C ILE A 51 6.75 -13.76 3.00
N ASP A 52 5.74 -14.10 2.21
CA ASP A 52 5.70 -15.33 1.39
C ASP A 52 6.11 -15.06 -0.08
N ILE A 53 5.71 -13.91 -0.62
CA ILE A 53 5.97 -13.49 -2.00
C ILE A 53 6.35 -12.01 -1.99
N VAL A 54 7.39 -11.63 -2.73
CA VAL A 54 7.83 -10.24 -2.83
C VAL A 54 8.05 -9.79 -4.27
N GLY A 55 7.41 -8.68 -4.61
CA GLY A 55 7.65 -7.97 -5.88
C GLY A 55 8.99 -7.26 -5.84
N VAL A 56 9.92 -7.66 -6.71
CA VAL A 56 11.26 -7.06 -6.77
C VAL A 56 11.22 -5.80 -7.61
N TRP A 57 11.45 -4.65 -6.95
CA TRP A 57 11.50 -3.35 -7.61
C TRP A 57 12.92 -2.84 -7.82
N ARG A 58 13.80 -3.05 -6.83
CA ARG A 58 15.13 -2.45 -6.78
C ARG A 58 16.18 -3.46 -6.36
N THR A 59 17.40 -3.31 -6.88
CA THR A 59 18.52 -4.21 -6.56
C THR A 59 18.94 -4.11 -5.09
N GLU A 60 18.71 -2.97 -4.43
CA GLU A 60 19.01 -2.79 -3.01
C GLU A 60 18.21 -3.71 -2.08
N GLN A 61 17.10 -4.28 -2.55
CA GLN A 61 16.35 -5.28 -1.81
C GLN A 61 17.20 -6.51 -1.46
N SER A 62 18.20 -6.85 -2.30
CA SER A 62 19.19 -7.91 -2.00
C SER A 62 19.96 -7.67 -0.69
N LYS A 63 20.07 -6.41 -0.22
CA LYS A 63 20.78 -6.06 1.02
C LYS A 63 20.04 -6.52 2.28
N ILE A 64 18.76 -6.84 2.16
CA ILE A 64 17.88 -7.28 3.26
C ILE A 64 17.22 -8.64 2.97
N ALA A 65 17.60 -9.32 1.89
CA ALA A 65 16.99 -10.60 1.49
C ALA A 65 17.11 -11.70 2.55
N GLU A 66 18.13 -11.64 3.42
CA GLU A 66 18.29 -12.57 4.55
C GLU A 66 17.12 -12.54 5.53
N PHE A 67 16.38 -11.43 5.62
CA PHE A 67 15.24 -11.30 6.52
C PHE A 67 13.97 -11.95 5.98
N PHE A 68 13.94 -12.29 4.68
CA PHE A 68 12.81 -12.93 4.01
C PHE A 68 13.29 -14.00 3.03
N SER A 69 14.30 -14.78 3.42
CA SER A 69 14.93 -15.77 2.54
C SER A 69 13.98 -16.89 2.10
N GLN A 70 12.88 -17.08 2.82
CA GLN A 70 11.81 -18.01 2.46
C GLN A 70 10.83 -17.46 1.40
N ALA A 71 10.87 -16.16 1.12
CA ALA A 71 9.93 -15.53 0.20
C ALA A 71 10.25 -15.85 -1.26
N THR A 72 9.22 -16.07 -2.06
CA THR A 72 9.34 -16.18 -3.51
C THR A 72 9.47 -14.79 -4.13
N ASN A 73 10.54 -14.56 -4.88
CA ASN A 73 10.72 -13.31 -5.62
C ASN A 73 9.93 -13.36 -6.94
N VAL A 74 9.14 -12.31 -7.20
CA VAL A 74 8.41 -12.14 -8.46
C VAL A 74 8.70 -10.75 -9.06
N PRO A 75 8.55 -10.55 -10.38
CA PRO A 75 8.55 -9.22 -10.99
C PRO A 75 7.52 -8.28 -10.33
N LEU A 76 7.85 -7.00 -10.12
CA LEU A 76 6.95 -6.07 -9.43
C LEU A 76 5.58 -5.93 -10.12
N ASP A 77 5.56 -5.94 -11.46
CA ASP A 77 4.35 -5.86 -12.27
C ASP A 77 3.45 -7.10 -12.14
N THR A 78 3.90 -8.16 -11.46
CA THR A 78 3.03 -9.29 -11.05
C THR A 78 1.89 -8.85 -10.13
N LEU A 79 2.05 -7.73 -9.41
CA LEU A 79 0.97 -7.16 -8.59
C LEU A 79 -0.18 -6.61 -9.45
N GLU A 80 0.05 -6.34 -10.73
CA GLU A 80 -0.93 -5.76 -11.64
C GLU A 80 -1.78 -6.86 -12.30
N ALA A 81 -2.79 -7.36 -11.57
CA ALA A 81 -3.58 -8.52 -11.99
C ALA A 81 -4.12 -8.46 -13.42
N PHE A 82 -4.47 -7.26 -13.91
CA PHE A 82 -4.96 -7.01 -15.28
C PHE A 82 -3.93 -7.25 -16.40
N LYS A 83 -2.66 -7.55 -16.06
CA LYS A 83 -1.63 -7.96 -17.02
C LYS A 83 -1.63 -9.47 -17.32
N PHE A 84 -2.42 -10.27 -16.60
CA PHE A 84 -2.37 -11.72 -16.65
C PHE A 84 -3.68 -12.33 -17.13
N ASP A 85 -3.59 -13.46 -17.83
CA ASP A 85 -4.72 -14.32 -18.18
C ASP A 85 -4.40 -15.77 -17.77
N PRO A 86 -5.10 -16.34 -16.77
CA PRO A 86 -6.12 -15.68 -15.95
C PRO A 86 -5.53 -14.65 -14.96
N PRO A 87 -6.27 -13.58 -14.61
CA PRO A 87 -5.83 -12.63 -13.59
C PRO A 87 -5.87 -13.28 -12.20
N TRP A 88 -4.82 -13.11 -11.40
CA TRP A 88 -4.75 -13.75 -10.06
C TRP A 88 -5.88 -13.30 -9.11
N THR A 89 -6.43 -12.11 -9.33
CA THR A 89 -7.56 -11.58 -8.55
C THR A 89 -8.83 -12.40 -8.75
N GLU A 90 -8.93 -13.24 -9.79
CA GLU A 90 -10.04 -14.18 -9.98
C GLU A 90 -10.24 -15.08 -8.74
N ALA A 91 -9.16 -15.43 -8.04
CA ALA A 91 -9.18 -16.21 -6.80
C ALA A 91 -9.90 -15.52 -5.64
N LEU A 92 -10.17 -14.21 -5.73
CA LEU A 92 -10.92 -13.45 -4.71
C LEU A 92 -12.42 -13.73 -4.77
N LYS A 93 -12.93 -14.30 -5.88
CA LYS A 93 -14.37 -14.53 -6.09
C LYS A 93 -14.99 -15.28 -4.90
N GLY A 94 -16.08 -14.74 -4.37
CA GLY A 94 -16.82 -15.32 -3.25
C GLY A 94 -16.20 -15.15 -1.86
N ASN A 95 -15.03 -14.52 -1.72
CA ASN A 95 -14.41 -14.26 -0.41
C ASN A 95 -14.92 -12.95 0.22
N LYS A 96 -14.68 -12.78 1.52
CA LYS A 96 -14.77 -11.47 2.19
C LYS A 96 -13.45 -10.73 2.03
N VAL A 97 -13.44 -9.70 1.20
CA VAL A 97 -12.22 -8.95 0.86
C VAL A 97 -12.25 -7.59 1.54
N LEU A 98 -11.29 -7.35 2.43
CA LEU A 98 -11.07 -6.05 3.04
C LEU A 98 -10.13 -5.20 2.19
N VAL A 99 -10.61 -4.08 1.68
CA VAL A 99 -9.77 -3.11 0.97
C VAL A 99 -9.35 -2.00 1.92
N ILE A 100 -8.07 -1.92 2.22
CA ILE A 100 -7.47 -0.87 3.07
C ILE A 100 -6.83 0.17 2.16
N HIS A 101 -7.50 1.32 2.00
CA HIS A 101 -7.11 2.35 1.05
C HIS A 101 -7.61 3.73 1.49
N PRO A 102 -6.91 4.84 1.18
CA PRO A 102 -7.41 6.19 1.46
C PRO A 102 -8.65 6.59 0.62
N PHE A 103 -8.87 5.91 -0.51
CA PHE A 103 -9.97 6.16 -1.47
C PHE A 103 -11.18 5.24 -1.23
N ASP A 104 -11.57 5.07 0.03
CA ASP A 104 -12.59 4.11 0.44
C ASP A 104 -13.97 4.40 -0.17
N GLU A 105 -14.41 5.65 -0.23
CA GLU A 105 -15.68 6.05 -0.84
C GLU A 105 -15.67 5.81 -2.35
N THR A 106 -14.59 6.20 -3.02
CA THR A 106 -14.47 5.99 -4.48
C THR A 106 -14.42 4.49 -4.80
N ILE A 107 -13.69 3.68 -4.04
CA ILE A 107 -13.65 2.23 -4.21
C ILE A 107 -15.04 1.61 -4.04
N ARG A 108 -15.79 1.99 -2.99
CA ARG A 108 -17.17 1.51 -2.79
C ARG A 108 -18.07 1.87 -3.98
N LYS A 109 -17.96 3.08 -4.53
CA LYS A 109 -18.74 3.53 -5.69
C LYS A 109 -18.36 2.76 -6.97
N GLN A 110 -17.07 2.61 -7.24
CA GLN A 110 -16.55 1.90 -8.41
C GLN A 110 -16.89 0.41 -8.38
N TYR A 111 -16.81 -0.23 -7.21
CA TYR A 111 -17.10 -1.66 -7.08
C TYR A 111 -18.55 -2.02 -7.43
N LYS A 112 -19.52 -1.13 -7.16
CA LYS A 112 -20.92 -1.30 -7.58
C LYS A 112 -21.08 -1.45 -9.10
N LYS A 113 -20.16 -0.88 -9.87
CA LYS A 113 -20.10 -0.97 -11.34
C LYS A 113 -18.90 -1.77 -11.87
N ARG A 114 -18.27 -2.62 -11.04
CA ARG A 114 -17.04 -3.40 -11.35
C ARG A 114 -17.03 -4.07 -12.73
N ARG A 115 -18.18 -4.58 -13.18
CA ARG A 115 -18.35 -5.30 -14.47
C ARG A 115 -18.15 -4.41 -15.70
N GLN A 116 -18.07 -3.09 -15.51
CA GLN A 116 -17.88 -2.09 -16.57
C GLN A 116 -16.47 -1.48 -16.55
N LEU A 117 -15.63 -1.82 -15.55
CA LEU A 117 -14.30 -1.21 -15.39
C LEU A 117 -13.26 -1.85 -16.31
N PHE A 118 -13.39 -3.15 -16.57
CA PHE A 118 -12.48 -3.92 -17.41
C PHE A 118 -13.24 -4.71 -18.45
N VAL A 119 -12.60 -4.90 -19.62
CA VAL A 119 -13.09 -5.82 -20.66
C VAL A 119 -13.15 -7.24 -20.09
N ASP A 120 -12.07 -7.68 -19.44
CA ASP A 120 -12.06 -8.93 -18.68
C ASP A 120 -12.65 -8.73 -17.28
N LYS A 121 -13.87 -9.26 -17.09
CA LYS A 121 -14.62 -9.18 -15.84
C LYS A 121 -13.99 -10.00 -14.70
N ARG A 122 -13.04 -10.89 -14.98
CA ARG A 122 -12.30 -11.67 -13.98
C ARG A 122 -11.29 -10.82 -13.21
N VAL A 123 -10.85 -9.68 -13.77
CA VAL A 123 -9.89 -8.76 -13.13
C VAL A 123 -10.43 -8.24 -11.80
N LEU A 124 -11.71 -7.86 -11.74
CA LEU A 124 -12.37 -7.45 -10.51
C LEU A 124 -13.63 -8.31 -10.32
N PRO A 125 -13.48 -9.54 -9.80
CA PRO A 125 -14.57 -10.50 -9.74
C PRO A 125 -15.58 -10.13 -8.64
N ASP A 126 -16.61 -10.96 -8.49
CA ASP A 126 -17.62 -10.80 -7.45
C ASP A 126 -17.18 -11.37 -6.11
N PHE A 127 -16.97 -10.51 -5.13
CA PHE A 127 -16.64 -10.81 -3.74
C PHE A 127 -17.38 -9.88 -2.76
N GLU A 128 -17.45 -10.26 -1.49
CA GLU A 128 -18.02 -9.40 -0.44
C GLU A 128 -17.02 -8.30 -0.09
N LEU A 129 -17.27 -7.08 -0.57
CA LEU A 129 -16.39 -5.94 -0.32
C LEU A 129 -16.59 -5.39 1.10
N LYS A 130 -15.51 -5.40 1.89
CA LYS A 130 -15.32 -4.57 3.07
C LYS A 130 -14.32 -3.47 2.74
N THR A 131 -14.45 -2.30 3.35
CA THR A 131 -13.50 -1.21 3.16
C THR A 131 -13.12 -0.59 4.50
N PHE A 132 -11.86 -0.25 4.64
CA PHE A 132 -11.36 0.54 5.75
C PHE A 132 -10.53 1.70 5.22
N ARG A 133 -10.90 2.93 5.64
CA ARG A 133 -10.22 4.14 5.19
C ARG A 133 -8.87 4.24 5.88
N ALA A 134 -7.80 4.03 5.11
CA ALA A 134 -6.44 4.15 5.64
C ALA A 134 -6.14 5.60 6.06
N VAL A 135 -5.41 5.76 7.16
CA VAL A 135 -4.91 7.08 7.59
C VAL A 135 -4.01 7.66 6.49
N GLN A 136 -4.33 8.87 6.05
CA GLN A 136 -3.57 9.60 5.03
C GLN A 136 -2.82 10.76 5.69
N SER A 137 -1.55 10.54 6.00
CA SER A 137 -0.65 11.55 6.58
C SER A 137 0.39 12.07 5.57
N ALA A 138 0.44 11.53 4.35
CA ALA A 138 1.28 12.07 3.29
C ALA A 138 0.74 13.43 2.79
N ALA A 139 1.54 14.14 1.97
CA ALA A 139 1.20 15.46 1.46
C ALA A 139 0.91 16.50 2.58
N ASP A 140 1.59 16.37 3.73
CA ASP A 140 1.39 17.24 4.91
C ASP A 140 -0.06 17.25 5.43
N SER A 141 -0.80 16.16 5.19
CA SER A 141 -2.16 16.00 5.69
C SER A 141 -2.16 15.97 7.21
N LYS A 142 -3.08 16.72 7.82
CA LYS A 142 -3.25 16.71 9.28
C LYS A 142 -3.96 15.41 9.69
N VAL A 143 -3.48 14.81 10.77
CA VAL A 143 -4.06 13.60 11.36
C VAL A 143 -4.09 13.74 12.87
N ASP A 144 -5.06 13.12 13.51
CA ASP A 144 -5.29 13.22 14.95
C ASP A 144 -4.48 12.19 15.75
N PHE A 145 -3.21 12.03 15.38
CA PHE A 145 -2.27 11.10 16.02
C PHE A 145 -0.99 11.82 16.42
N LYS A 146 -0.40 11.43 17.56
CA LYS A 146 0.88 12.00 18.02
C LYS A 146 2.04 11.47 17.19
N THR A 147 1.99 10.19 16.83
CA THR A 147 3.00 9.51 16.03
C THR A 147 2.36 8.63 14.95
N TRP A 148 3.14 8.33 13.93
CA TRP A 148 2.82 7.38 12.88
C TRP A 148 2.53 5.98 13.45
N PHE A 149 3.20 5.60 14.54
CA PHE A 149 2.93 4.34 15.23
C PHE A 149 1.57 4.33 15.92
N ASP A 150 1.13 5.45 16.52
CA ASP A 150 -0.22 5.54 17.11
C ASP A 150 -1.30 5.37 16.02
N ALA A 151 -1.06 5.93 14.82
CA ALA A 151 -1.93 5.74 13.67
C ALA A 151 -1.94 4.29 13.16
N LEU A 152 -0.77 3.64 13.10
CA LEU A 152 -0.66 2.22 12.76
C LEU A 152 -1.43 1.36 13.76
N ASP A 153 -1.19 1.53 15.07
CA ASP A 153 -1.83 0.77 16.13
C ASP A 153 -3.35 0.98 16.13
N TYR A 154 -3.82 2.20 15.87
CA TYR A 154 -5.24 2.47 15.66
C TYR A 154 -5.80 1.65 14.49
N MET A 155 -5.15 1.68 13.33
CA MET A 155 -5.61 0.92 12.16
C MET A 155 -5.63 -0.59 12.42
N CYS A 156 -4.63 -1.15 13.09
CA CYS A 156 -4.63 -2.56 13.49
C CYS A 156 -5.85 -2.92 14.35
N ARG A 157 -6.16 -2.10 15.37
CA ARG A 157 -7.34 -2.32 16.23
C ARG A 157 -8.67 -2.18 15.50
N GLU A 158 -8.76 -1.30 14.51
CA GLU A 158 -9.98 -1.18 13.70
C GLU A 158 -10.13 -2.37 12.74
N ILE A 159 -9.03 -2.91 12.21
CA ILE A 159 -9.02 -4.10 11.37
C ILE A 159 -9.54 -5.33 12.12
N ASP A 160 -9.19 -5.49 13.41
CA ASP A 160 -9.65 -6.62 14.25
C ASP A 160 -11.18 -6.70 14.38
N LYS A 161 -11.87 -5.56 14.18
CA LYS A 161 -13.33 -5.48 14.29
C LYS A 161 -14.05 -5.88 13.00
N ILE A 162 -13.31 -6.11 11.92
CA ILE A 162 -13.86 -6.41 10.59
C ILE A 162 -13.72 -7.91 10.35
N ASP A 163 -14.82 -8.56 9.99
CA ASP A 163 -14.80 -9.95 9.53
C ASP A 163 -14.46 -10.02 8.04
N PHE A 164 -13.28 -10.55 7.71
CA PHE A 164 -12.77 -10.71 6.35
C PHE A 164 -11.83 -11.94 6.23
N ASP A 165 -11.61 -12.42 5.01
CA ASP A 165 -10.73 -13.55 4.70
C ASP A 165 -9.36 -13.09 4.19
N ILE A 166 -9.36 -12.06 3.36
CA ILE A 166 -8.18 -11.51 2.70
C ILE A 166 -8.24 -9.98 2.63
N ALA A 167 -7.10 -9.32 2.81
CA ALA A 167 -6.96 -7.88 2.66
C ALA A 167 -6.19 -7.49 1.39
N LEU A 168 -6.72 -6.53 0.63
CA LEU A 168 -6.00 -5.81 -0.43
C LEU A 168 -5.58 -4.44 0.10
N ILE A 169 -4.29 -4.14 0.06
CA ILE A 169 -3.73 -3.00 0.82
C ILE A 169 -2.98 -2.04 -0.09
N GLY A 170 -3.45 -0.79 -0.10
CA GLY A 170 -2.76 0.37 -0.68
C GLY A 170 -2.82 1.53 0.30
N ALA A 171 -1.88 1.58 1.24
CA ALA A 171 -1.92 2.51 2.39
C ALA A 171 -0.58 3.24 2.60
N GLY A 172 0.11 3.60 1.51
CA GLY A 172 1.41 4.28 1.59
C GLY A 172 2.40 3.54 2.49
N ALA A 173 3.09 4.27 3.38
CA ALA A 173 4.07 3.68 4.30
C ALA A 173 3.46 2.68 5.31
N TYR A 174 2.16 2.74 5.57
CA TYR A 174 1.47 1.80 6.44
C TYR A 174 1.21 0.45 5.78
N GLY A 175 1.21 0.39 4.44
CA GLY A 175 0.71 -0.76 3.70
C GLY A 175 1.44 -2.07 4.05
N PHE A 176 2.77 -2.04 4.13
CA PHE A 176 3.55 -3.22 4.42
C PHE A 176 3.36 -3.73 5.88
N PRO A 177 3.48 -2.91 6.93
CA PRO A 177 3.24 -3.36 8.30
C PRO A 177 1.79 -3.75 8.57
N LEU A 178 0.82 -3.14 7.89
CA LEU A 178 -0.57 -3.60 7.93
C LEU A 178 -0.73 -5.00 7.29
N ALA A 179 -0.03 -5.29 6.20
CA ALA A 179 -0.04 -6.62 5.59
C ALA A 179 0.57 -7.67 6.52
N ALA A 180 1.69 -7.33 7.17
CA ALA A 180 2.33 -8.18 8.18
C ALA A 180 1.41 -8.43 9.38
N TYR A 181 0.73 -7.39 9.87
CA TYR A 181 -0.26 -7.51 10.93
C TYR A 181 -1.42 -8.44 10.55
N VAL A 182 -2.05 -8.21 9.39
CA VAL A 182 -3.14 -9.06 8.87
C VAL A 182 -2.71 -10.52 8.79
N LYS A 183 -1.48 -10.79 8.34
CA LYS A 183 -0.94 -12.16 8.35
C LYS A 183 -0.74 -12.71 9.76
N SER A 184 -0.27 -11.90 10.70
CA SER A 184 -0.02 -12.33 12.09
C SER A 184 -1.30 -12.77 12.82
N ILE A 185 -2.45 -12.21 12.47
CA ILE A 185 -3.77 -12.61 13.00
C ILE A 185 -4.41 -13.77 12.22
N GLY A 186 -3.64 -14.45 11.35
CA GLY A 186 -4.06 -15.65 10.62
C GLY A 186 -4.87 -15.39 9.35
N LYS A 187 -4.92 -14.15 8.86
CA LYS A 187 -5.60 -13.77 7.62
C LYS A 187 -4.61 -13.65 6.45
N LYS A 188 -5.11 -13.50 5.22
CA LYS A 188 -4.26 -13.29 4.02
C LYS A 188 -4.18 -11.80 3.70
N ALA A 189 -3.04 -11.34 3.18
CA ALA A 189 -2.87 -9.95 2.76
C ALA A 189 -2.09 -9.86 1.45
N VAL A 190 -2.51 -8.93 0.57
CA VAL A 190 -1.77 -8.54 -0.62
C VAL A 190 -1.50 -7.03 -0.55
N HIS A 191 -0.24 -6.69 -0.30
CA HIS A 191 0.23 -5.30 -0.39
C HIS A 191 0.51 -4.95 -1.85
N MET A 192 -0.40 -4.20 -2.47
CA MET A 192 -0.27 -3.79 -3.87
C MET A 192 0.36 -2.40 -4.00
N GLY A 193 0.43 -1.63 -2.91
CA GLY A 193 0.89 -0.25 -2.96
C GLY A 193 -0.01 0.61 -3.86
N GLY A 194 0.60 1.54 -4.61
CA GLY A 194 -0.15 2.53 -5.38
C GLY A 194 -1.02 1.96 -6.50
N VAL A 195 -0.65 0.83 -7.11
CA VAL A 195 -1.40 0.28 -8.26
C VAL A 195 -2.77 -0.29 -7.88
N SER A 196 -3.02 -0.49 -6.57
CA SER A 196 -4.32 -0.92 -6.07
C SER A 196 -5.47 -0.04 -6.54
N GLN A 197 -5.28 1.27 -6.72
CA GLN A 197 -6.36 2.15 -7.19
C GLN A 197 -6.79 1.84 -8.63
N LEU A 198 -5.86 1.40 -9.49
CA LEU A 198 -6.19 1.01 -10.86
C LEU A 198 -7.10 -0.22 -10.90
N LEU A 199 -6.93 -1.17 -9.96
CA LEU A 199 -7.80 -2.34 -9.84
C LEU A 199 -9.28 -1.95 -9.65
N PHE A 200 -9.56 -0.76 -9.11
CA PHE A 200 -10.91 -0.23 -8.92
C PHE A 200 -11.29 0.82 -9.97
N GLY A 201 -10.55 0.93 -11.08
CA GLY A 201 -10.81 1.90 -12.14
C GLY A 201 -10.63 3.35 -11.69
N ILE A 202 -9.66 3.62 -10.82
CA ILE A 202 -9.36 4.95 -10.30
C ILE A 202 -8.04 5.46 -10.91
N GLN A 203 -8.12 6.48 -11.74
CA GLN A 203 -7.00 7.13 -12.44
C GLN A 203 -6.09 7.91 -11.47
N GLY A 204 -4.88 8.22 -11.93
CA GLY A 204 -3.97 9.11 -11.22
C GLY A 204 -2.79 9.52 -12.10
N ASN A 205 -2.21 10.68 -11.79
CA ASN A 205 -1.25 11.37 -12.68
C ASN A 205 -0.02 10.53 -13.06
N ARG A 206 0.40 9.55 -12.24
CA ARG A 206 1.52 8.65 -12.58
C ARG A 206 1.20 7.76 -13.79
N TRP A 207 -0.03 7.28 -13.88
CA TRP A 207 -0.45 6.32 -14.91
C TRP A 207 -0.96 7.04 -16.16
N ASP A 208 -1.47 8.26 -16.01
CA ASP A 208 -1.92 9.09 -17.12
C ASP A 208 -0.82 9.43 -18.13
N ARG A 209 0.45 9.22 -17.77
CA ARG A 209 1.62 9.48 -18.63
C ARG A 209 2.15 8.24 -19.33
N GLN A 210 1.43 7.12 -19.28
CA GLN A 210 1.88 5.82 -19.74
C GLN A 210 0.80 5.13 -20.59
N ASP A 211 1.10 4.96 -21.88
CA ASP A 211 0.15 4.46 -22.91
C ASP A 211 -0.54 3.16 -22.51
N TYR A 212 0.19 2.24 -21.89
CA TYR A 212 -0.36 0.96 -21.44
C TYR A 212 -1.55 1.15 -20.49
N TYR A 213 -1.45 2.06 -19.51
CA TYR A 213 -2.52 2.26 -18.54
C TYR A 213 -3.66 3.11 -19.12
N GLN A 214 -3.35 4.07 -19.99
CA GLN A 214 -4.39 4.84 -20.69
C GLN A 214 -5.30 3.92 -21.52
N ALA A 215 -4.75 2.86 -22.11
CA ALA A 215 -5.53 1.87 -22.87
C ALA A 215 -6.52 1.07 -22.00
N LEU A 216 -6.36 1.06 -20.67
CA LEU A 216 -7.33 0.44 -19.75
C LEU A 216 -8.53 1.34 -19.46
N TYR A 217 -8.39 2.65 -19.67
CA TYR A 217 -9.40 3.63 -19.28
C TYR A 217 -10.64 3.54 -20.18
N ASN A 218 -11.80 3.80 -19.56
CA ASN A 218 -13.07 3.99 -20.26
C ASN A 218 -13.95 4.97 -19.47
N ASP A 219 -15.14 5.27 -19.98
CA ASP A 219 -16.07 6.25 -19.39
C ASP A 219 -16.51 5.95 -17.93
N GLN A 220 -16.26 4.73 -17.45
CA GLN A 220 -16.57 4.32 -16.07
C GLN A 220 -15.41 4.49 -15.09
N TRP A 221 -14.22 4.86 -15.58
CA TRP A 221 -13.09 5.20 -14.73
C TRP A 221 -13.26 6.62 -14.18
N THR A 222 -12.68 6.88 -13.01
CA THR A 222 -12.79 8.17 -12.31
C THR A 222 -11.46 8.54 -11.66
N ARG A 223 -11.32 9.78 -11.21
CA ARG A 223 -10.31 10.15 -10.20
C ARG A 223 -10.87 9.95 -8.79
N ALA A 224 -9.98 9.96 -7.80
CA ALA A 224 -10.37 10.03 -6.40
C ALA A 224 -11.25 11.26 -6.14
N SER A 225 -12.16 11.16 -5.16
CA SER A 225 -13.00 12.29 -4.80
C SER A 225 -12.19 13.44 -4.18
N GLU A 226 -12.74 14.65 -4.16
CA GLU A 226 -12.08 15.80 -3.54
C GLU A 226 -11.78 15.57 -2.05
N VAL A 227 -12.71 14.92 -1.33
CA VAL A 227 -12.55 14.60 0.10
C VAL A 227 -11.48 13.52 0.36
N GLU A 228 -11.07 12.79 -0.67
CA GLU A 228 -10.00 11.79 -0.64
C GLU A 228 -8.68 12.31 -1.25
N THR A 229 -8.68 13.57 -1.71
CA THR A 229 -7.54 14.23 -2.34
C THR A 229 -6.92 15.24 -1.38
N PRO A 230 -5.70 15.00 -0.86
CA PRO A 230 -4.99 15.97 -0.03
C PRO A 230 -4.77 17.29 -0.74
N LYS A 231 -4.94 18.40 -0.01
CA LYS A 231 -4.74 19.77 -0.55
C LYS A 231 -3.36 19.98 -1.19
N ASN A 232 -2.32 19.31 -0.66
CA ASN A 232 -0.95 19.42 -1.18
C ASN A 232 -0.52 18.17 -1.95
N CYS A 233 -1.44 17.43 -2.59
CA CYS A 233 -1.15 16.19 -3.31
C CYS A 233 0.04 16.31 -4.28
N LEU A 234 0.23 17.47 -4.92
CA LEU A 234 1.36 17.76 -5.82
C LEU A 234 2.74 17.62 -5.18
N LYS A 235 2.85 17.75 -3.84
CA LYS A 235 4.11 17.51 -3.12
C LYS A 235 4.54 16.04 -3.11
N VAL A 236 3.59 15.13 -3.32
CA VAL A 236 3.84 13.69 -3.42
C VAL A 236 4.02 13.38 -4.89
N GLU A 237 5.26 13.52 -5.36
CA GLU A 237 5.69 13.09 -6.69
C GLU A 237 4.84 13.70 -7.83
N GLY A 238 4.46 14.96 -7.71
CA GLY A 238 3.62 15.65 -8.69
C GLY A 238 2.16 15.23 -8.65
N GLY A 239 1.67 14.67 -7.54
CA GLY A 239 0.31 14.17 -7.41
C GLY A 239 0.15 12.78 -8.01
N SER A 240 1.15 11.90 -7.89
CA SER A 240 1.23 10.62 -8.58
C SER A 240 -0.04 9.75 -8.50
N TYR A 241 -0.75 9.83 -7.37
CA TYR A 241 -1.92 9.00 -7.06
C TYR A 241 -3.27 9.70 -7.28
N TRP A 242 -3.23 10.99 -7.61
CA TRP A 242 -4.41 11.85 -7.75
C TRP A 242 -4.55 12.38 -9.18
#